data_AF-A0A7V4MT91-F1
#
_entry.id   AF-A0A7V4MT91-F1
#
_cell.length_a   1.000
_cell.length_b   1.000
_cell.length_c   1.000
_cell.angle_alpha   90.00
_cell.angle_beta   90.00
_cell.angle_gamma   90.00
#
_symmetry.space_group_name_H-M   'P 1'
#
loop_
_entity.id
_entity.type
_entity.pdbx_description
1 polymer ?
#
loop_
_entity_poly.entity_id
_entity_poly.type
_entity_poly.pdbx_seq_one_letter_code
_entity_poly.pdbx_strand_id
1 'polypeptide(L)'
;MGPQADESAWLIAIALPMPRLEVPDYGQISVADAIALQEQLRQRVVCSDDAAPIRTVAGIDIGIDRVNAIARAAVVVMHLEDLAPVEWVLIDHPVTFPYVPGLLGFREVPAAMAALARLSRPPDLLMCDGHGIAHPRRCGLACHLGLVAGMPAIGVAKSRLIGNNAPLDDQPGAWQPLYDGDEVIGRRIVEELKWARDAMFDLVKWTGQLPFPDFEQPYEFVALRHPGEYPFNEGRLVSNRGLDIPISAFEEFMIEEHLPHSTSLHARIKDRGAYFVGPLARYNLNFDRLSPLAQEAACAAGLGPTCYNPFQSIIVRGVETLYAIDEALRILETYPEPDAPYVPYAVRAGVGHGCTEAPRGILYHRYVLDDNGLIVSARITPPTAQNQATIEADLRAFVEPRVHLPLNELTWQCEQAIRNYDPCISCSTHF
;
A
#
# COMPACT_ATOMS: atom_id res chain seq x y z
N MET A 1 18.94 15.71 -16.63
CA MET A 1 17.55 15.91 -16.18
C MET A 1 16.78 14.71 -16.66
N GLY A 2 16.65 13.69 -15.80
CA GLY A 2 15.87 12.50 -16.11
C GLY A 2 14.38 12.81 -16.00
N PRO A 3 13.51 12.20 -16.83
CA PRO A 3 12.07 12.39 -16.72
C PRO A 3 11.59 11.84 -15.38
N GLN A 4 10.92 12.71 -14.61
CA GLN A 4 10.18 12.40 -13.40
C GLN A 4 9.08 11.38 -13.75
N ALA A 5 9.08 10.24 -13.05
CA ALA A 5 8.02 9.26 -13.11
C ALA A 5 6.73 9.90 -12.54
N ASP A 6 5.70 9.98 -13.36
CA ASP A 6 4.41 10.55 -13.01
C ASP A 6 3.35 9.72 -13.71
N GLU A 7 2.34 9.30 -12.96
CA GLU A 7 1.67 8.02 -13.17
C GLU A 7 0.39 8.08 -14.02
N SER A 8 0.31 7.06 -14.89
CA SER A 8 -0.77 6.55 -15.77
C SER A 8 -1.43 7.45 -16.83
N ALA A 9 -1.58 6.93 -18.05
CA ALA A 9 -2.41 7.49 -19.11
C ALA A 9 -2.98 6.42 -20.07
N TRP A 10 -4.20 6.62 -20.56
CA TRP A 10 -5.05 5.69 -21.34
C TRP A 10 -5.45 6.30 -22.69
N LEU A 11 -5.30 5.60 -23.81
CA LEU A 11 -6.09 5.92 -25.00
C LEU A 11 -6.50 4.65 -25.72
N ILE A 12 -7.74 4.69 -26.22
CA ILE A 12 -8.36 3.71 -27.08
C ILE A 12 -7.63 3.72 -28.43
N ALA A 13 -6.98 2.61 -28.78
CA ALA A 13 -6.55 2.34 -30.15
C ALA A 13 -7.55 1.35 -30.74
N ILE A 14 -8.53 1.86 -31.50
CA ILE A 14 -9.47 1.02 -32.23
C ILE A 14 -8.75 0.55 -33.49
N ALA A 15 -8.25 -0.69 -33.50
CA ALA A 15 -8.02 -1.36 -34.78
C ALA A 15 -9.40 -1.75 -35.32
N LEU A 16 -9.98 -0.91 -36.19
CA LEU A 16 -11.12 -1.30 -37.03
C LEU A 16 -10.78 -2.61 -37.77
N PRO A 17 -11.77 -3.46 -38.11
CA PRO A 17 -11.54 -4.81 -38.62
C PRO A 17 -10.79 -4.75 -39.96
N MET A 18 -9.47 -4.76 -39.86
CA MET A 18 -8.53 -4.89 -40.96
C MET A 18 -8.09 -6.35 -41.01
N PRO A 19 -7.71 -6.87 -42.18
CA PRO A 19 -7.14 -8.22 -42.26
C PRO A 19 -5.97 -8.34 -41.27
N ARG A 20 -5.98 -9.45 -40.51
CA ARG A 20 -4.96 -9.83 -39.52
C ARG A 20 -3.58 -9.54 -40.11
N LEU A 21 -2.80 -8.70 -39.43
CA LEU A 21 -1.46 -8.38 -39.91
C LEU A 21 -0.57 -9.62 -39.73
N GLU A 22 -0.01 -10.12 -40.84
CA GLU A 22 1.11 -11.04 -40.74
C GLU A 22 2.33 -10.27 -40.23
N VAL A 23 2.83 -10.68 -39.07
CA VAL A 23 4.05 -10.15 -38.46
C VAL A 23 5.19 -11.15 -38.63
N PRO A 24 6.44 -10.68 -38.79
CA PRO A 24 7.60 -11.56 -38.85
C PRO A 24 7.79 -12.33 -37.54
N ASP A 25 8.56 -13.42 -37.59
CA ASP A 25 9.00 -14.11 -36.38
C ASP A 25 9.90 -13.17 -35.55
N TYR A 26 9.39 -12.74 -34.39
CA TYR A 26 10.11 -11.84 -33.50
C TYR A 26 11.39 -12.45 -32.94
N GLY A 27 11.56 -13.78 -32.96
CA GLY A 27 12.83 -14.40 -32.57
C GLY A 27 13.99 -14.11 -33.53
N GLN A 28 13.70 -13.62 -34.73
CA GLN A 28 14.69 -13.40 -35.79
C GLN A 28 14.80 -11.94 -36.24
N ILE A 29 13.96 -11.06 -35.69
CA ILE A 29 13.97 -9.64 -36.05
C ILE A 29 15.05 -8.89 -35.26
N SER A 30 15.81 -8.02 -35.95
CA SER A 30 16.77 -7.14 -35.27
C SER A 30 16.05 -6.02 -34.50
N VAL A 31 16.72 -5.39 -33.53
CA VAL A 31 16.16 -4.24 -32.81
C VAL A 31 15.83 -3.08 -33.76
N ALA A 32 16.66 -2.85 -34.79
CA ALA A 32 16.43 -1.81 -35.78
C ALA A 32 15.18 -2.11 -36.63
N ASP A 33 15.01 -3.36 -37.06
CA ASP A 33 13.85 -3.78 -37.84
C ASP A 33 12.57 -3.79 -36.99
N ALA A 34 12.66 -4.11 -35.70
CA ALA A 34 11.54 -4.01 -34.77
C ALA A 34 11.07 -2.55 -34.60
N ILE A 35 12.01 -1.61 -34.48
CA ILE A 35 11.68 -0.17 -34.46
C ILE A 35 11.02 0.25 -35.78
N ALA A 36 11.57 -0.17 -36.92
CA ALA A 36 11.00 0.14 -38.23
C ALA A 36 9.58 -0.43 -38.38
N LEU A 37 9.35 -1.65 -37.89
CA LEU A 37 8.02 -2.26 -37.87
C LEU A 37 7.05 -1.49 -36.96
N GLN A 38 7.47 -1.04 -35.78
CA GLN A 38 6.64 -0.16 -34.93
C GLN A 38 6.21 1.13 -35.64
N GLU A 39 7.12 1.77 -36.38
CA GLU A 39 6.80 2.98 -37.16
C GLU A 39 5.86 2.69 -38.34
N GLN A 40 5.97 1.50 -38.96
CA GLN A 40 5.00 1.05 -39.96
C GLN A 40 3.62 0.77 -39.34
N LEU A 41 3.58 0.09 -38.20
CA LEU A 41 2.37 -0.23 -37.46
C LEU A 41 1.65 1.02 -36.99
N ARG A 42 2.39 2.04 -36.53
CA ARG A 42 1.85 3.35 -36.15
C ARG A 42 0.92 3.92 -37.22
N GLN A 43 1.29 3.84 -38.50
CA GLN A 43 0.50 4.40 -39.60
C GLN A 43 -0.86 3.73 -39.78
N ARG A 44 -1.05 2.54 -39.17
CA ARG A 44 -2.29 1.78 -39.21
C ARG A 44 -3.12 1.91 -37.94
N VAL A 45 -2.62 2.59 -36.91
CA VAL A 45 -3.37 2.81 -35.68
C VAL A 45 -4.51 3.78 -35.96
N VAL A 46 -5.72 3.36 -35.63
CA VAL A 46 -6.92 4.19 -35.73
C VAL A 46 -7.39 4.52 -34.31
N CYS A 47 -7.69 5.79 -34.06
CA CYS A 47 -8.11 6.31 -32.75
C CYS A 47 -9.54 6.87 -32.78
N SER A 48 -10.31 6.62 -33.84
CA SER A 48 -11.72 7.01 -33.92
C SER A 48 -12.58 6.10 -33.05
N ASP A 49 -13.60 6.67 -32.40
CA ASP A 49 -14.53 5.97 -31.53
C ASP A 49 -15.79 5.50 -32.30
N ASP A 50 -15.58 4.67 -33.31
CA ASP A 50 -16.62 4.11 -34.19
C ASP A 50 -16.82 2.59 -34.03
N ALA A 51 -16.40 2.06 -32.87
CA ALA A 51 -16.53 0.64 -32.55
C ALA A 51 -18.01 0.22 -32.40
N ALA A 52 -18.30 -1.03 -32.77
CA ALA A 52 -19.57 -1.66 -32.46
C ALA A 52 -19.78 -1.72 -30.92
N PRO A 53 -21.03 -1.84 -30.44
CA PRO A 53 -21.29 -1.93 -29.00
C PRO A 53 -20.48 -3.04 -28.33
N ILE A 54 -19.61 -2.65 -27.39
CA ILE A 54 -18.75 -3.55 -26.62
C ILE A 54 -19.59 -4.23 -25.53
N ARG A 55 -19.67 -5.57 -25.55
CA ARG A 55 -20.36 -6.35 -24.50
C ARG A 55 -19.39 -7.16 -23.66
N THR A 56 -18.24 -7.52 -24.23
CA THR A 56 -17.22 -8.34 -23.61
C THR A 56 -15.85 -7.68 -23.72
N VAL A 57 -15.11 -7.65 -22.62
CA VAL A 57 -13.74 -7.13 -22.55
C VAL A 57 -12.81 -8.23 -22.08
N ALA A 58 -11.67 -8.40 -22.76
CA ALA A 58 -10.61 -9.28 -22.32
C ALA A 58 -9.48 -8.47 -21.66
N GLY A 59 -9.28 -8.67 -20.36
CA GLY A 59 -8.08 -8.23 -19.66
C GLY A 59 -6.92 -9.18 -19.93
N ILE A 60 -5.76 -8.63 -20.28
CA ILE A 60 -4.55 -9.38 -20.62
C ILE A 60 -3.40 -8.87 -19.76
N ASP A 61 -2.77 -9.80 -19.03
CA ASP A 61 -1.57 -9.54 -18.25
C ASP A 61 -0.53 -10.64 -18.50
N ILE A 62 0.75 -10.26 -18.51
CA ILE A 62 1.85 -11.14 -18.87
C ILE A 62 3.01 -10.96 -17.90
N GLY A 63 3.29 -12.00 -17.13
CA GLY A 63 4.49 -12.09 -16.31
C GLY A 63 5.62 -12.79 -17.07
N ILE A 64 6.84 -12.26 -17.03
CA ILE A 64 8.01 -12.90 -17.66
C ILE A 64 8.98 -13.42 -16.60
N ASP A 65 9.18 -14.74 -16.57
CA ASP A 65 10.30 -15.37 -15.89
C ASP A 65 11.58 -15.13 -16.71
N ARG A 66 12.43 -14.23 -16.20
CA ARG A 66 13.68 -13.84 -16.85
C ARG A 66 14.75 -14.93 -16.82
N VAL A 67 14.69 -15.86 -15.86
CA VAL A 67 15.67 -16.93 -15.71
C VAL A 67 15.45 -17.99 -16.77
N ASN A 68 14.19 -18.38 -16.97
CA ASN A 68 13.81 -19.44 -17.91
C ASN A 68 13.37 -18.91 -19.29
N ALA A 69 13.32 -17.59 -19.46
CA ALA A 69 12.82 -16.93 -20.67
C ALA A 69 11.40 -17.40 -21.07
N ILE A 70 10.52 -17.55 -20.08
CA ILE A 70 9.12 -17.95 -20.28
C ILE A 70 8.20 -16.80 -19.89
N ALA A 71 7.28 -16.45 -20.79
CA ALA A 71 6.15 -15.58 -20.52
C ALA A 71 4.96 -16.42 -20.08
N ARG A 72 4.35 -16.06 -18.96
CA ARG A 72 3.06 -16.58 -18.52
C ARG A 72 2.00 -15.54 -18.85
N ALA A 73 1.16 -15.85 -19.83
CA ALA A 73 0.09 -14.97 -20.27
C ALA A 73 -1.26 -15.41 -19.71
N ALA A 74 -1.93 -14.49 -19.03
CA ALA A 74 -3.30 -14.64 -18.55
C ALA A 74 -4.23 -13.77 -19.40
N VAL A 75 -5.33 -14.35 -19.86
CA VAL A 75 -6.42 -13.63 -20.54
C VAL A 75 -7.70 -13.95 -19.80
N VAL A 76 -8.43 -12.91 -19.36
CA VAL A 76 -9.71 -13.06 -18.67
C VAL A 76 -10.76 -12.25 -19.42
N VAL A 77 -11.79 -12.93 -19.94
CA VAL A 77 -12.93 -12.31 -20.61
C VAL A 77 -14.04 -12.05 -19.60
N MET A 78 -14.55 -10.83 -19.57
CA MET A 78 -15.64 -10.42 -18.67
C MET A 78 -16.78 -9.77 -19.46
N HIS A 79 -17.99 -9.87 -18.94
CA HIS A 79 -19.13 -9.06 -19.38
C HIS A 79 -18.95 -7.62 -18.89
N LEU A 80 -19.11 -6.64 -19.78
CA LEU A 80 -18.85 -5.24 -19.42
C LEU A 80 -19.92 -4.65 -18.48
N GLU A 81 -21.16 -5.15 -18.55
CA GLU A 81 -22.30 -4.62 -17.78
C GLU A 81 -22.19 -4.91 -16.27
N ASP A 82 -21.81 -6.13 -15.92
CA ASP A 82 -21.79 -6.63 -14.54
C ASP A 82 -20.40 -7.10 -14.07
N LEU A 83 -19.39 -7.01 -14.95
CA LEU A 83 -18.00 -7.48 -14.73
C LEU A 83 -17.91 -8.98 -14.43
N ALA A 84 -18.95 -9.77 -14.76
CA ALA A 84 -18.93 -11.21 -14.51
C ALA A 84 -17.91 -11.91 -15.42
N PRO A 85 -17.03 -12.78 -14.88
CA PRO A 85 -16.09 -13.54 -15.69
C PRO A 85 -16.82 -14.56 -16.58
N VAL A 86 -16.45 -14.59 -17.85
CA VAL A 86 -16.99 -15.46 -18.90
C VAL A 86 -16.12 -16.68 -19.12
N GLU A 87 -14.83 -16.42 -19.35
CA GLU A 87 -13.83 -17.41 -19.72
C GLU A 87 -12.45 -16.85 -19.36
N TRP A 88 -11.50 -17.72 -19.06
CA TRP A 88 -10.11 -17.32 -18.90
C TRP A 88 -9.18 -18.38 -19.46
N VAL A 89 -8.00 -17.94 -19.87
CA VAL A 89 -6.92 -18.78 -20.39
C VAL A 89 -5.64 -18.40 -19.67
N LEU A 90 -4.87 -19.40 -19.28
CA LEU A 90 -3.51 -19.25 -18.78
C LEU A 90 -2.58 -20.13 -19.62
N ILE A 91 -1.51 -19.55 -20.16
CA ILE A 91 -0.50 -20.30 -20.92
C ILE A 91 0.90 -19.90 -20.51
N ASP A 92 1.83 -20.81 -20.75
CA ASP A 92 3.26 -20.53 -20.79
C ASP A 92 3.72 -20.48 -22.26
N HIS A 93 4.52 -19.48 -22.61
CA HIS A 93 5.02 -19.25 -23.96
C HIS A 93 6.50 -18.80 -23.90
N PRO A 94 7.40 -19.35 -24.74
CA PRO A 94 8.79 -18.91 -24.76
C PRO A 94 8.92 -17.44 -25.20
N VAL A 95 9.82 -16.71 -24.56
CA VAL A 95 10.17 -15.33 -24.93
C VAL A 95 11.44 -15.36 -25.77
N THR A 96 11.30 -15.00 -27.04
CA THR A 96 12.41 -15.05 -28.01
C THR A 96 13.05 -13.69 -28.26
N PHE A 97 12.34 -12.59 -27.96
CA PHE A 97 12.86 -11.22 -28.16
C PHE A 97 13.52 -10.66 -26.88
N PRO A 98 14.68 -9.98 -26.98
CA PRO A 98 15.40 -9.43 -25.83
C PRO A 98 14.63 -8.27 -25.16
N TYR A 99 14.98 -7.96 -23.91
CA TYR A 99 14.45 -6.78 -23.23
C TYR A 99 15.08 -5.50 -23.79
N VAL A 100 14.27 -4.70 -24.49
CA VAL A 100 14.65 -3.38 -25.00
C VAL A 100 13.54 -2.38 -24.66
N PRO A 101 13.84 -1.28 -23.94
CA PRO A 101 12.85 -0.25 -23.62
C PRO A 101 12.10 0.27 -24.86
N GLY A 102 10.78 0.36 -24.76
CA GLY A 102 9.90 0.75 -25.87
C GLY A 102 9.57 -0.34 -26.89
N LEU A 103 10.10 -1.56 -26.73
CA LEU A 103 9.81 -2.72 -27.60
C LEU A 103 9.11 -3.88 -26.85
N LEU A 104 8.39 -3.57 -25.78
CA LEU A 104 7.70 -4.58 -24.95
C LEU A 104 6.75 -5.47 -25.78
N GLY A 105 6.06 -4.87 -26.76
CA GLY A 105 5.15 -5.59 -27.66
C GLY A 105 5.78 -6.81 -28.34
N PHE A 106 7.05 -6.74 -28.72
CA PHE A 106 7.76 -7.85 -29.37
C PHE A 106 8.03 -9.03 -28.43
N ARG A 107 7.98 -8.81 -27.12
CA ARG A 107 8.16 -9.88 -26.12
C ARG A 107 6.84 -10.52 -25.71
N GLU A 108 5.79 -9.72 -25.66
CA GLU A 108 4.53 -10.11 -25.01
C GLU A 108 3.41 -10.43 -25.99
N VAL A 109 3.34 -9.76 -27.14
CA VAL A 109 2.31 -10.03 -28.17
C VAL A 109 2.27 -11.50 -28.60
N PRO A 110 3.39 -12.24 -28.79
CA PRO A 110 3.31 -13.66 -29.11
C PRO A 110 2.58 -14.49 -28.05
N ALA A 111 2.86 -14.24 -26.78
CA ALA A 111 2.21 -14.94 -25.67
C ALA A 111 0.73 -14.54 -25.55
N ALA A 112 0.41 -13.24 -25.68
CA ALA A 112 -0.98 -12.77 -25.72
C ALA A 112 -1.77 -13.41 -26.86
N MET A 113 -1.22 -13.44 -28.07
CA MET A 113 -1.86 -14.05 -29.24
C MET A 113 -2.07 -15.56 -29.09
N ALA A 114 -1.10 -16.26 -28.51
CA ALA A 114 -1.23 -17.68 -28.21
C ALA A 114 -2.31 -17.97 -27.15
N ALA A 115 -2.50 -17.06 -26.18
CA ALA A 115 -3.57 -17.17 -25.19
C ALA A 115 -4.94 -16.86 -25.80
N LEU A 116 -5.05 -15.76 -26.56
CA LEU A 116 -6.27 -15.37 -27.28
C LEU A 116 -6.75 -16.46 -28.24
N ALA A 117 -5.84 -17.17 -28.90
CA ALA A 117 -6.17 -18.27 -29.80
C ALA A 117 -6.81 -19.49 -29.11
N ARG A 118 -6.75 -19.57 -27.77
CA ARG A 118 -7.39 -20.65 -27.00
C ARG A 118 -8.78 -20.28 -26.47
N LEU A 119 -9.21 -19.04 -26.59
CA LEU A 119 -10.55 -18.63 -26.20
C LEU A 119 -11.59 -19.32 -27.09
N SER A 120 -12.71 -19.70 -26.49
CA SER A 120 -13.85 -20.28 -27.22
C SER A 120 -14.49 -19.30 -28.21
N ARG A 121 -14.40 -17.99 -27.91
CA ARG A 121 -14.91 -16.89 -28.73
C ARG A 121 -14.03 -15.64 -28.59
N PRO A 122 -13.87 -14.82 -29.64
CA PRO A 122 -13.17 -13.55 -29.52
C PRO A 122 -13.97 -12.56 -28.64
N PRO A 123 -13.29 -11.78 -27.78
CA PRO A 123 -13.90 -10.65 -27.07
C PRO A 123 -14.17 -9.48 -28.03
N ASP A 124 -14.98 -8.51 -27.61
CA ASP A 124 -15.24 -7.29 -28.40
C ASP A 124 -14.10 -6.25 -28.25
N LEU A 125 -13.40 -6.26 -27.11
CA LEU A 125 -12.35 -5.31 -26.77
C LEU A 125 -11.21 -5.99 -25.99
N LEU A 126 -9.97 -5.65 -26.32
CA LEU A 126 -8.78 -6.05 -25.56
C LEU A 126 -8.35 -4.93 -24.61
N MET A 127 -7.91 -5.28 -23.41
CA MET A 127 -7.35 -4.36 -22.43
C MET A 127 -6.05 -4.96 -21.88
N CYS A 128 -4.93 -4.24 -21.98
CA CYS A 128 -3.59 -4.79 -21.75
C CYS A 128 -2.79 -3.92 -20.78
N ASP A 129 -1.99 -4.50 -19.90
CA ASP A 129 -1.03 -3.77 -19.04
C ASP A 129 0.15 -3.22 -19.87
N GLY A 130 -0.05 -2.09 -20.54
CA GLY A 130 0.96 -1.44 -21.35
C GLY A 130 0.43 -0.25 -22.14
N HIS A 131 1.33 0.48 -22.80
CA HIS A 131 0.95 1.69 -23.53
C HIS A 131 0.17 1.41 -24.82
N GLY A 132 -0.78 2.30 -25.13
CA GLY A 132 -1.35 2.46 -26.48
C GLY A 132 -0.56 3.50 -27.29
N ILE A 133 -1.24 4.55 -27.76
CA ILE A 133 -0.60 5.65 -28.49
C ILE A 133 0.22 6.61 -27.61
N ALA A 134 0.07 6.52 -26.27
CA ALA A 134 0.94 7.18 -25.29
C ALA A 134 2.35 6.56 -25.23
N HIS A 135 2.99 6.41 -26.39
CA HIS A 135 4.30 5.84 -26.61
C HIS A 135 5.10 6.78 -27.52
N PRO A 136 6.44 6.93 -27.38
CA PRO A 136 7.24 7.79 -28.24
C PRO A 136 7.02 7.58 -29.74
N ARG A 137 6.69 6.34 -30.12
CA ARG A 137 6.41 5.93 -31.52
C ARG A 137 4.92 5.80 -31.84
N ARG A 138 4.02 6.28 -30.96
CA ARG A 138 2.56 6.11 -31.04
C ARG A 138 2.07 4.67 -31.27
N CYS A 139 2.92 3.68 -30.98
CA CYS A 139 2.64 2.26 -31.15
C CYS A 139 3.23 1.50 -29.96
N GLY A 140 2.51 1.51 -28.84
CA GLY A 140 2.83 0.70 -27.67
C GLY A 140 2.25 -0.73 -27.76
N LEU A 141 2.34 -1.47 -26.66
CA LEU A 141 1.86 -2.86 -26.54
C LEU A 141 0.41 -3.02 -27.01
N ALA A 142 -0.50 -2.18 -26.56
CA ALA A 142 -1.92 -2.32 -26.88
C ALA A 142 -2.20 -2.05 -28.37
N CYS A 143 -1.56 -1.03 -28.97
CA CYS A 143 -1.65 -0.79 -30.41
C CYS A 143 -1.12 -1.97 -31.21
N HIS A 144 0.03 -2.49 -30.82
CA HIS A 144 0.67 -3.62 -31.49
C HIS A 144 -0.22 -4.87 -31.40
N LEU A 145 -0.70 -5.21 -30.21
CA LEU A 145 -1.58 -6.34 -30.00
C LEU A 145 -2.90 -6.19 -30.76
N GLY A 146 -3.57 -5.04 -30.68
CA GLY A 146 -4.82 -4.79 -31.37
C GLY A 146 -4.69 -4.93 -32.89
N LEU A 147 -3.61 -4.41 -33.48
CA LEU A 147 -3.33 -4.55 -34.91
C LEU A 147 -3.05 -6.00 -35.34
N VAL A 148 -2.36 -6.78 -34.51
CA VAL A 148 -2.05 -8.19 -34.79
C VAL A 148 -3.25 -9.10 -34.54
N ALA A 149 -4.08 -8.78 -33.55
CA ALA A 149 -5.31 -9.48 -33.26
C ALA A 149 -6.45 -9.11 -34.23
N GLY A 150 -6.37 -7.94 -34.88
CA GLY A 150 -7.47 -7.37 -35.65
C GLY A 150 -8.65 -6.96 -34.76
N MET A 151 -8.36 -6.49 -33.54
CA MET A 151 -9.35 -6.16 -32.51
C MET A 151 -9.08 -4.78 -31.91
N PRO A 152 -10.12 -4.05 -31.47
CA PRO A 152 -9.96 -2.86 -30.63
C PRO A 152 -9.13 -3.18 -29.37
N ALA A 153 -8.21 -2.30 -29.00
CA ALA A 153 -7.36 -2.49 -27.83
C ALA A 153 -7.15 -1.19 -27.03
N ILE A 154 -7.23 -1.29 -25.71
CA ILE A 154 -6.89 -0.23 -24.76
C ILE A 154 -5.62 -0.62 -24.01
N GLY A 155 -4.70 0.35 -23.94
CA GLY A 155 -3.52 0.25 -23.11
C GLY A 155 -3.74 0.83 -21.71
N VAL A 156 -3.42 0.03 -20.71
CA VAL A 156 -3.44 0.34 -19.28
C VAL A 156 -1.99 0.49 -18.81
N ALA A 157 -1.44 1.70 -18.84
CA ALA A 157 -0.05 1.90 -18.45
C ALA A 157 0.06 2.47 -17.03
N LYS A 158 0.99 1.91 -16.24
CA LYS A 158 1.30 2.37 -14.87
C LYS A 158 2.19 3.62 -14.85
N SER A 159 3.20 3.66 -15.72
CA SER A 159 4.14 4.79 -15.85
C SER A 159 3.85 5.63 -17.08
N ARG A 160 4.18 6.92 -17.08
CA ARG A 160 4.17 7.76 -18.28
C ARG A 160 5.50 7.67 -19.04
N LEU A 161 5.44 7.39 -20.35
CA LEU A 161 6.61 7.49 -21.23
C LEU A 161 6.77 8.87 -21.86
N ILE A 162 5.66 9.49 -22.24
CA ILE A 162 5.61 10.80 -22.93
C ILE A 162 4.33 11.54 -22.57
N GLY A 163 4.32 12.84 -22.89
CA GLY A 163 3.19 13.73 -22.72
C GLY A 163 3.08 14.35 -21.34
N ASN A 164 2.12 15.26 -21.20
CA ASN A 164 1.81 15.98 -19.97
C ASN A 164 0.29 16.17 -19.87
N ASN A 165 -0.23 16.29 -18.67
CA ASN A 165 -1.64 16.54 -18.39
C ASN A 165 -1.76 17.65 -17.35
N ALA A 166 -2.91 18.33 -17.32
CA ALA A 166 -3.27 19.17 -16.19
C ALA A 166 -3.47 18.32 -14.92
N PRO A 167 -3.37 18.88 -13.71
CA PRO A 167 -3.69 18.18 -12.48
C PRO A 167 -5.07 17.49 -12.55
N LEU A 168 -5.15 16.28 -12.03
CA LEU A 168 -6.43 15.57 -11.88
C LEU A 168 -7.26 16.21 -10.77
N ASP A 169 -8.58 16.16 -10.93
CA ASP A 169 -9.49 16.42 -9.82
C ASP A 169 -9.54 15.19 -8.89
N ASP A 170 -9.80 15.41 -7.61
CA ASP A 170 -9.79 14.36 -6.57
C ASP A 170 -11.07 13.49 -6.54
N GLN A 171 -11.96 13.63 -7.52
CA GLN A 171 -13.21 12.87 -7.55
C GLN A 171 -13.02 11.46 -8.12
N PRO A 172 -13.69 10.43 -7.57
CA PRO A 172 -13.71 9.09 -8.17
C PRO A 172 -14.14 9.15 -9.65
N GLY A 173 -13.31 8.56 -10.51
CA GLY A 173 -13.54 8.59 -11.96
C GLY A 173 -13.15 9.89 -12.67
N ALA A 174 -12.52 10.84 -11.97
CA ALA A 174 -11.92 12.01 -12.61
C ALA A 174 -10.81 11.58 -13.58
N TRP A 175 -10.72 12.31 -14.69
CA TRP A 175 -9.72 12.06 -15.71
C TRP A 175 -9.28 13.36 -16.38
N GLN A 176 -8.04 13.39 -16.86
CA GLN A 176 -7.48 14.52 -17.60
C GLN A 176 -6.87 14.04 -18.92
N PRO A 177 -7.09 14.72 -20.05
CA PRO A 177 -6.39 14.39 -21.29
C PRO A 177 -4.86 14.51 -21.11
N LEU A 178 -4.15 13.50 -21.62
CA LEU A 178 -2.69 13.50 -21.72
C LEU A 178 -2.31 14.00 -23.11
N TYR A 179 -1.49 15.05 -23.17
CA TYR A 179 -1.07 15.72 -24.39
C TYR A 179 0.41 15.50 -24.69
N ASP A 180 0.76 15.28 -25.96
CA ASP A 180 2.13 15.45 -26.47
C ASP A 180 2.12 16.56 -27.54
N GLY A 181 2.55 17.76 -27.15
CA GLY A 181 2.25 18.97 -27.89
C GLY A 181 0.75 19.28 -27.87
N ASP A 182 0.14 19.44 -29.05
CA ASP A 182 -1.30 19.69 -29.19
C ASP A 182 -2.11 18.38 -29.39
N GLU A 183 -1.45 17.22 -29.45
CA GLU A 183 -2.08 15.92 -29.70
C GLU A 183 -2.51 15.27 -28.38
N VAL A 184 -3.79 14.87 -28.27
CA VAL A 184 -4.26 14.02 -27.15
C VAL A 184 -3.81 12.58 -27.40
N ILE A 185 -2.90 12.11 -26.56
CA ILE A 185 -2.27 10.78 -26.64
C ILE A 185 -2.64 9.86 -25.47
N GLY A 186 -3.36 10.37 -24.47
CA GLY A 186 -4.06 9.55 -23.49
C GLY A 186 -5.09 10.31 -22.66
N ARG A 187 -5.51 9.69 -21.57
CA ARG A 187 -6.27 10.25 -20.45
C ARG A 187 -5.61 9.73 -19.19
N ARG A 188 -5.35 10.54 -18.19
CA ARG A 188 -4.92 10.08 -16.87
C ARG A 188 -6.16 9.87 -15.99
N ILE A 189 -6.16 8.92 -15.05
CA ILE A 189 -7.24 8.72 -14.06
C ILE A 189 -6.69 8.68 -12.63
N VAL A 190 -7.56 8.84 -11.63
CA VAL A 190 -7.20 8.82 -10.20
C VAL A 190 -6.62 7.48 -9.74
N GLU A 191 -5.58 7.56 -8.92
CA GLU A 191 -4.83 6.47 -8.28
C GLU A 191 -5.52 6.03 -6.97
N GLU A 192 -5.62 4.72 -6.71
CA GLU A 192 -6.38 4.16 -5.57
C GLU A 192 -5.94 4.71 -4.20
N LEU A 193 -4.65 4.99 -4.02
CA LEU A 193 -4.14 5.57 -2.76
C LEU A 193 -4.59 7.02 -2.55
N LYS A 194 -4.74 7.81 -3.62
CA LYS A 194 -5.25 9.19 -3.53
C LYS A 194 -6.72 9.18 -3.14
N TRP A 195 -7.51 8.33 -3.79
CA TRP A 195 -8.88 8.08 -3.37
C TRP A 195 -8.97 7.61 -1.91
N ALA A 196 -8.12 6.65 -1.51
CA ALA A 196 -8.12 6.13 -0.14
C ALA A 196 -7.77 7.21 0.89
N ARG A 197 -6.86 8.14 0.55
CA ARG A 197 -6.51 9.28 1.39
C ARG A 197 -7.73 10.17 1.64
N ASP A 198 -8.44 10.54 0.58
CA ASP A 198 -9.60 11.44 0.68
C ASP A 198 -10.76 10.76 1.43
N ALA A 199 -11.03 9.48 1.12
CA ALA A 199 -12.01 8.67 1.82
C ALA A 199 -11.66 8.51 3.32
N MET A 200 -10.38 8.36 3.65
CA MET A 200 -9.92 8.24 5.04
C MET A 200 -10.06 9.57 5.78
N PHE A 201 -9.81 10.71 5.14
CA PHE A 201 -10.07 12.04 5.73
C PHE A 201 -11.55 12.19 6.12
N ASP A 202 -12.47 11.88 5.20
CA ASP A 202 -13.91 11.93 5.46
C ASP A 202 -14.34 10.94 6.56
N LEU A 203 -13.76 9.74 6.56
CA LEU A 203 -14.01 8.74 7.59
C LEU A 203 -13.53 9.23 8.97
N VAL A 204 -12.35 9.86 9.08
CA VAL A 204 -11.87 10.46 10.34
C VAL A 204 -12.88 11.49 10.85
N LYS A 205 -13.30 12.41 9.99
CA LYS A 205 -14.31 13.42 10.34
C LYS A 205 -15.63 12.80 10.80
N TRP A 206 -16.07 11.73 10.14
CA TRP A 206 -17.27 10.99 10.54
C TRP A 206 -17.09 10.29 11.89
N THR A 207 -15.93 9.68 12.16
CA THR A 207 -15.67 9.02 13.46
C THR A 207 -15.74 9.98 14.64
N GLY A 208 -15.42 11.26 14.44
CA GLY A 208 -15.59 12.32 15.44
C GLY A 208 -17.04 12.58 15.87
N GLN A 209 -18.02 12.12 15.08
CA GLN A 209 -19.45 12.27 15.36
C GLN A 209 -20.02 11.11 16.18
N LEU A 210 -19.25 10.05 16.41
CA LEU A 210 -19.69 8.91 17.20
C LEU A 210 -19.85 9.31 18.67
N PRO A 211 -20.80 8.70 19.40
CA PRO A 211 -20.95 8.95 20.82
C PRO A 211 -19.80 8.29 21.59
N PHE A 212 -19.13 9.08 22.43
CA PHE A 212 -18.08 8.59 23.34
C PHE A 212 -18.49 8.86 24.79
N PRO A 213 -18.28 7.91 25.71
CA PRO A 213 -18.44 8.19 27.13
C PRO A 213 -17.38 9.20 27.59
N ASP A 214 -17.75 10.02 28.58
CA ASP A 214 -16.78 10.85 29.29
C ASP A 214 -15.93 9.94 30.20
N PHE A 215 -14.71 9.65 29.75
CA PHE A 215 -13.77 8.78 30.43
C PHE A 215 -12.35 9.17 30.05
N GLU A 216 -11.71 9.99 30.89
CA GLU A 216 -10.30 10.35 30.74
C GLU A 216 -9.48 9.77 31.89
N GLN A 217 -8.22 9.43 31.62
CA GLN A 217 -7.28 8.96 32.63
C GLN A 217 -5.93 9.67 32.51
N PRO A 218 -5.22 9.89 33.63
CA PRO A 218 -3.92 10.55 33.62
C PRO A 218 -2.82 9.57 33.23
N TYR A 219 -2.77 9.15 31.96
CA TYR A 219 -1.81 8.18 31.46
C TYR A 219 -0.36 8.71 31.50
N GLU A 220 0.59 7.82 31.78
CA GLU A 220 1.97 7.98 31.32
C GLU A 220 2.05 7.37 29.92
N PHE A 221 1.97 8.22 28.90
CA PHE A 221 2.13 7.80 27.51
C PHE A 221 3.60 7.56 27.22
N VAL A 222 3.92 6.46 26.53
CA VAL A 222 5.26 6.14 26.05
C VAL A 222 5.19 5.83 24.57
N ALA A 223 6.06 6.47 23.80
CA ALA A 223 6.19 6.25 22.36
C ALA A 223 7.63 6.50 21.90
N LEU A 224 7.95 6.08 20.68
CA LEU A 224 9.12 6.63 19.99
C LEU A 224 8.92 8.12 19.69
N ARG A 225 10.02 8.85 19.58
CA ARG A 225 10.07 10.22 19.07
C ARG A 225 11.29 10.40 18.17
N HIS A 226 11.05 10.85 16.95
CA HIS A 226 12.08 11.15 15.95
C HIS A 226 12.23 12.66 15.75
N PRO A 227 13.44 13.19 15.47
CA PRO A 227 13.64 14.61 15.26
C PRO A 227 12.82 15.20 14.11
N GLY A 228 12.55 14.43 13.05
CA GLY A 228 11.97 14.94 11.80
C GLY A 228 10.79 14.19 11.20
N GLU A 229 10.35 13.07 11.78
CA GLU A 229 9.25 12.27 11.20
C GLU A 229 8.28 11.77 12.28
N TYR A 230 7.08 11.35 11.87
CA TYR A 230 6.17 10.65 12.77
C TYR A 230 6.70 9.23 12.99
N PRO A 231 6.95 8.82 14.24
CA PRO A 231 8.01 7.86 14.51
C PRO A 231 7.51 6.41 14.41
N PHE A 232 7.41 5.86 13.20
CA PHE A 232 7.07 4.43 13.00
C PHE A 232 8.28 3.50 13.15
N ASN A 233 9.44 3.90 12.66
CA ASN A 233 10.58 2.99 12.47
C ASN A 233 11.75 3.26 13.42
N GLU A 234 12.00 4.52 13.78
CA GLU A 234 13.15 4.89 14.60
C GLU A 234 12.86 6.08 15.52
N GLY A 235 13.74 6.26 16.50
CA GLY A 235 13.64 7.36 17.45
C GLY A 235 14.15 6.99 18.83
N ARG A 236 13.96 7.92 19.76
CA ARG A 236 14.21 7.71 21.20
C ARG A 236 12.90 7.36 21.89
N LEU A 237 12.96 6.58 22.96
CA LEU A 237 11.78 6.30 23.77
C LEU A 237 11.54 7.47 24.72
N VAL A 238 10.37 8.09 24.62
CA VAL A 238 10.00 9.25 25.42
C VAL A 238 8.68 9.03 26.15
N SER A 239 8.50 9.71 27.28
CA SER A 239 7.20 9.79 27.96
C SER A 239 6.77 11.23 28.23
N ASN A 240 5.47 11.44 28.41
CA ASN A 240 4.90 12.72 28.85
C ASN A 240 5.24 13.03 30.33
N ARG A 241 6.04 12.19 31.00
CA ARG A 241 6.53 12.36 32.38
C ARG A 241 8.06 12.28 32.46
N GLY A 242 8.74 12.76 31.42
CA GLY A 242 10.17 13.03 31.43
C GLY A 242 11.08 11.82 31.26
N LEU A 243 10.55 10.68 30.80
CA LEU A 243 11.41 9.62 30.25
C LEU A 243 11.94 10.08 28.89
N ASP A 244 13.24 9.94 28.65
CA ASP A 244 13.89 10.16 27.36
C ASP A 244 15.17 9.31 27.29
N ILE A 245 15.09 8.13 26.67
CA ILE A 245 16.17 7.13 26.68
C ILE A 245 16.44 6.57 25.28
N PRO A 246 17.68 6.11 25.00
CA PRO A 246 17.93 5.27 23.83
C PRO A 246 17.23 3.92 23.99
N ILE A 247 16.86 3.28 22.88
CA ILE A 247 16.19 1.97 22.88
C ILE A 247 17.03 0.87 23.54
N SER A 248 18.36 1.00 23.54
CA SER A 248 19.27 0.06 24.22
C SER A 248 19.09 0.03 25.73
N ALA A 249 18.56 1.11 26.33
CA ALA A 249 18.30 1.21 27.77
C ALA A 249 16.90 0.71 28.17
N PHE A 250 16.09 0.18 27.24
CA PHE A 250 14.69 -0.22 27.51
C PHE A 250 14.57 -1.12 28.76
N GLU A 251 15.38 -2.18 28.87
CA GLU A 251 15.32 -3.13 29.98
C GLU A 251 15.82 -2.58 31.33
N GLU A 252 16.46 -1.41 31.35
CA GLU A 252 16.84 -0.74 32.60
C GLU A 252 15.64 -0.03 33.25
N PHE A 253 14.67 0.38 32.43
CA PHE A 253 13.52 1.18 32.83
C PHE A 253 12.20 0.42 32.77
N MET A 254 12.06 -0.56 31.88
CA MET A 254 10.83 -1.30 31.65
C MET A 254 11.00 -2.73 32.15
N ILE A 255 10.11 -3.16 33.03
CA ILE A 255 10.10 -4.49 33.62
C ILE A 255 8.84 -5.24 33.20
N GLU A 256 8.97 -6.54 32.95
CA GLU A 256 7.85 -7.44 32.66
C GLU A 256 7.64 -8.40 33.84
N GLU A 257 6.39 -8.53 34.27
CA GLU A 257 5.97 -9.39 35.38
C GLU A 257 4.96 -10.42 34.88
N HIS A 258 5.07 -11.65 35.38
CA HIS A 258 4.06 -12.69 35.16
C HIS A 258 3.11 -12.73 36.36
N LEU A 259 1.80 -12.62 36.10
CA LEU A 259 0.78 -12.63 37.13
C LEU A 259 -0.07 -13.91 37.07
N PRO A 260 -0.50 -14.49 38.22
CA PRO A 260 -1.21 -15.77 38.23
C PRO A 260 -2.54 -15.81 37.46
N HIS A 261 -3.12 -14.65 37.17
CA HIS A 261 -4.44 -14.51 36.53
C HIS A 261 -4.37 -14.08 35.06
N SER A 262 -3.17 -13.91 34.49
CA SER A 262 -2.97 -13.44 33.12
C SER A 262 -1.96 -14.32 32.39
N THR A 263 -2.31 -14.72 31.17
CA THR A 263 -1.39 -15.40 30.25
C THR A 263 -0.47 -14.42 29.53
N SER A 264 -0.86 -13.14 29.45
CA SER A 264 0.00 -12.05 28.98
C SER A 264 0.90 -11.58 30.11
N LEU A 265 2.14 -11.21 29.79
CA LEU A 265 2.98 -10.45 30.71
C LEU A 265 2.39 -9.05 30.93
N HIS A 266 2.72 -8.46 32.07
CA HIS A 266 2.43 -7.08 32.41
C HIS A 266 3.73 -6.29 32.38
N ALA A 267 3.81 -5.27 31.52
CA ALA A 267 4.93 -4.34 31.58
C ALA A 267 4.64 -3.15 32.50
N ARG A 268 5.68 -2.64 33.16
CA ARG A 268 5.65 -1.43 33.98
C ARG A 268 6.94 -0.64 33.80
N ILE A 269 6.86 0.69 33.94
CA ILE A 269 8.05 1.50 34.17
C ILE A 269 8.46 1.30 35.63
N LYS A 270 9.73 0.93 35.83
CA LYS A 270 10.33 0.75 37.15
C LYS A 270 10.08 1.97 38.02
N ASP A 271 9.61 1.74 39.24
CA ASP A 271 9.28 2.75 40.24
C ASP A 271 8.14 3.74 39.87
N ARG A 272 7.50 3.60 38.69
CA ARG A 272 6.38 4.48 38.24
C ARG A 272 5.07 3.76 37.97
N GLY A 273 5.11 2.47 37.60
CA GLY A 273 3.93 1.64 37.39
C GLY A 273 3.51 1.47 35.93
N ALA A 274 2.20 1.37 35.69
CA ALA A 274 1.66 1.11 34.35
C ALA A 274 1.86 2.31 33.40
N TYR A 275 2.03 2.02 32.12
CA TYR A 275 2.18 3.02 31.06
C TYR A 275 1.35 2.63 29.84
N PHE A 276 1.07 3.60 28.98
CA PHE A 276 0.23 3.42 27.80
C PHE A 276 1.08 3.58 26.53
N VAL A 277 1.05 2.58 25.65
CA VAL A 277 1.66 2.61 24.32
C VAL A 277 0.60 2.48 23.23
N GLY A 278 0.89 2.88 21.99
CA GLY A 278 -0.04 2.77 20.87
C GLY A 278 -0.46 4.11 20.27
N PRO A 279 -1.51 4.12 19.43
CA PRO A 279 -1.91 5.30 18.66
C PRO A 279 -2.11 6.54 19.53
N LEU A 280 -2.79 6.41 20.68
CA LEU A 280 -2.99 7.52 21.60
C LEU A 280 -1.67 8.04 22.17
N ALA A 281 -0.74 7.17 22.55
CA ALA A 281 0.56 7.58 23.07
C ALA A 281 1.37 8.31 22.01
N ARG A 282 1.43 7.76 20.79
CA ARG A 282 2.11 8.39 19.66
C ARG A 282 1.52 9.75 19.32
N TYR A 283 0.19 9.84 19.21
CA TYR A 283 -0.50 11.08 18.91
C TYR A 283 -0.20 12.18 19.94
N ASN A 284 -0.35 11.88 21.23
CA ASN A 284 -0.11 12.86 22.31
C ASN A 284 1.35 13.32 22.38
N LEU A 285 2.30 12.44 22.04
CA LEU A 285 3.74 12.73 22.11
C LEU A 285 4.31 13.30 20.81
N ASN A 286 3.61 13.16 19.68
CA ASN A 286 4.14 13.46 18.35
C ASN A 286 3.13 14.17 17.42
N PHE A 287 2.11 14.85 17.97
CA PHE A 287 1.18 15.65 17.16
C PHE A 287 1.93 16.64 16.23
N ASP A 288 3.02 17.22 16.74
CA ASP A 288 3.92 18.13 16.01
C ASP A 288 4.75 17.46 14.89
N ARG A 289 4.61 16.14 14.71
CA ARG A 289 5.28 15.35 13.68
C ARG A 289 4.32 14.75 12.66
N LEU A 290 3.01 14.83 12.89
CA LEU A 290 2.00 14.46 11.91
C LEU A 290 2.09 15.35 10.66
N SER A 291 1.71 14.80 9.50
CA SER A 291 1.59 15.61 8.28
C SER A 291 0.50 16.69 8.48
N PRO A 292 0.59 17.83 7.76
CA PRO A 292 -0.42 18.88 7.87
C PRO A 292 -1.85 18.38 7.62
N LEU A 293 -2.02 17.46 6.67
CA LEU A 293 -3.31 16.84 6.36
C LEU A 293 -3.85 15.99 7.52
N ALA A 294 -2.98 15.22 8.18
CA ALA A 294 -3.37 14.44 9.35
C ALA A 294 -3.74 15.32 10.57
N GLN A 295 -3.02 16.43 10.78
CA GLN A 295 -3.38 17.41 11.81
C GLN A 295 -4.73 18.07 11.50
N GLU A 296 -4.98 18.43 10.24
CA GLU A 296 -6.25 18.98 9.80
C GLU A 296 -7.41 18.00 10.03
N ALA A 297 -7.24 16.73 9.66
CA ALA A 297 -8.24 15.69 9.87
C ALA A 297 -8.57 15.51 11.35
N ALA A 298 -7.56 15.52 12.22
CA ALA A 298 -7.75 15.44 13.66
C ALA A 298 -8.58 16.61 14.21
N CYS A 299 -8.25 17.84 13.81
CA CYS A 299 -9.02 19.04 14.14
C CYS A 299 -10.46 18.95 13.61
N ALA A 300 -10.65 18.49 12.38
CA ALA A 300 -11.97 18.33 11.76
C ALA A 300 -12.85 17.29 12.46
N ALA A 301 -12.24 16.29 13.11
CA ALA A 301 -12.90 15.29 13.94
C ALA A 301 -13.11 15.75 15.41
N GLY A 302 -12.72 16.98 15.76
CA GLY A 302 -12.91 17.55 17.10
C GLY A 302 -11.81 17.19 18.11
N LEU A 303 -10.67 16.65 17.65
CA LEU A 303 -9.51 16.44 18.53
C LEU A 303 -8.65 17.70 18.62
N GLY A 304 -8.03 17.90 19.79
CA GLY A 304 -6.92 18.84 19.97
C GLY A 304 -5.56 18.17 19.78
N PRO A 305 -4.44 18.84 20.12
CA PRO A 305 -3.09 18.25 20.02
C PRO A 305 -2.85 17.09 21.02
N THR A 306 -3.78 16.87 21.94
CA THR A 306 -3.75 15.79 22.94
C THR A 306 -5.13 15.15 23.05
N CYS A 307 -5.17 13.87 23.39
CA CYS A 307 -6.40 13.11 23.62
C CYS A 307 -6.17 12.09 24.75
N TYR A 308 -6.92 12.21 25.85
CA TYR A 308 -6.80 11.35 27.03
C TYR A 308 -7.97 10.38 27.18
N ASN A 309 -8.93 10.40 26.25
CA ASN A 309 -10.07 9.49 26.26
C ASN A 309 -9.79 8.25 25.39
N PRO A 310 -9.64 7.04 25.95
CA PRO A 310 -9.36 5.83 25.18
C PRO A 310 -10.49 5.49 24.20
N PHE A 311 -11.73 5.90 24.46
CA PHE A 311 -12.85 5.68 23.53
C PHE A 311 -12.72 6.50 22.24
N GLN A 312 -12.00 7.62 22.28
CA GLN A 312 -11.65 8.41 21.09
C GLN A 312 -10.45 7.86 20.32
N SER A 313 -9.82 6.76 20.79
CA SER A 313 -8.70 6.09 20.10
C SER A 313 -9.02 5.68 18.65
N ILE A 314 -10.30 5.46 18.32
CA ILE A 314 -10.71 5.12 16.95
C ILE A 314 -10.49 6.30 15.99
N ILE A 315 -10.70 7.54 16.46
CA ILE A 315 -10.43 8.75 15.69
C ILE A 315 -8.92 8.85 15.46
N VAL A 316 -8.13 8.68 16.53
CA VAL A 316 -6.66 8.72 16.45
C VAL A 316 -6.10 7.65 15.52
N ARG A 317 -6.64 6.42 15.56
CA ARG A 317 -6.29 5.36 14.60
C ARG A 317 -6.62 5.74 13.16
N GLY A 318 -7.76 6.41 12.94
CA GLY A 318 -8.12 6.94 11.64
C GLY A 318 -7.13 8.01 11.15
N VAL A 319 -6.71 8.92 12.03
CA VAL A 319 -5.69 9.94 11.72
C VAL A 319 -4.36 9.28 11.35
N GLU A 320 -3.91 8.26 12.09
CA GLU A 320 -2.69 7.53 11.75
C GLU A 320 -2.82 6.72 10.46
N THR A 321 -4.00 6.20 10.15
CA THR A 321 -4.26 5.51 8.88
C THR A 321 -4.17 6.48 7.71
N LEU A 322 -4.75 7.69 7.85
CA LEU A 322 -4.61 8.76 6.87
C LEU A 322 -3.15 9.16 6.67
N TYR A 323 -2.40 9.34 7.77
CA TYR A 323 -0.96 9.61 7.71
C TYR A 323 -0.20 8.50 6.98
N ALA A 324 -0.51 7.23 7.25
CA ALA A 324 0.16 6.10 6.60
C ALA A 324 -0.09 6.06 5.08
N ILE A 325 -1.30 6.42 4.63
CA ILE A 325 -1.62 6.55 3.20
C ILE A 325 -0.84 7.72 2.58
N ASP A 326 -0.81 8.87 3.25
CA ASP A 326 -0.08 10.07 2.82
C ASP A 326 1.43 9.81 2.72
N GLU A 327 1.99 9.10 3.70
CA GLU A 327 3.40 8.70 3.72
C GLU A 327 3.70 7.65 2.63
N ALA A 328 2.78 6.72 2.36
CA ALA A 328 2.95 5.77 1.26
C ALA A 328 3.01 6.49 -0.10
N LEU A 329 2.13 7.47 -0.34
CA LEU A 329 2.17 8.32 -1.52
C LEU A 329 3.50 9.08 -1.62
N ARG A 330 3.95 9.71 -0.53
CA ARG A 330 5.23 10.41 -0.48
C ARG A 330 6.40 9.48 -0.82
N ILE A 331 6.42 8.26 -0.28
CA ILE A 331 7.45 7.27 -0.58
C ILE A 331 7.38 6.89 -2.06
N LEU A 332 6.22 6.54 -2.61
CA LEU A 332 6.08 6.21 -4.03
C LEU A 332 6.59 7.33 -4.96
N GLU A 333 6.35 8.58 -4.59
CA GLU A 333 6.79 9.76 -5.36
C GLU A 333 8.29 10.06 -5.23
N THR A 334 8.91 9.73 -4.09
CA THR A 334 10.26 10.20 -3.74
C THR A 334 11.28 9.11 -3.49
N TYR A 335 10.90 7.83 -3.53
CA TYR A 335 11.76 6.71 -3.16
C TYR A 335 12.96 6.59 -4.10
N PRO A 336 14.19 6.80 -3.60
CA PRO A 336 15.38 6.49 -4.36
C PRO A 336 15.64 4.98 -4.23
N GLU A 337 15.50 4.23 -5.32
CA GLU A 337 15.85 2.81 -5.33
C GLU A 337 17.35 2.64 -4.98
N PRO A 338 17.69 1.88 -3.93
CA PRO A 338 19.09 1.66 -3.57
C PRO A 338 19.78 0.72 -4.58
N ASP A 339 21.09 0.92 -4.80
CA ASP A 339 21.89 0.06 -5.69
C ASP A 339 21.89 -1.42 -5.25
N ALA A 340 21.65 -1.69 -3.97
CA ALA A 340 21.57 -3.03 -3.40
C ALA A 340 20.50 -3.11 -2.29
N PRO A 341 19.83 -4.27 -2.12
CA PRO A 341 18.80 -4.45 -1.10
C PRO A 341 19.36 -4.71 0.31
N TYR A 342 20.69 -4.60 0.51
CA TYR A 342 21.35 -4.81 1.79
C TYR A 342 22.67 -4.01 1.86
N VAL A 343 23.16 -3.79 3.09
CA VAL A 343 24.49 -3.24 3.35
C VAL A 343 25.48 -4.36 3.68
N PRO A 344 26.72 -4.35 3.17
CA PRO A 344 27.73 -5.32 3.56
C PRO A 344 27.96 -5.32 5.08
N TYR A 345 28.06 -6.51 5.67
CA TYR A 345 28.29 -6.67 7.11
C TYR A 345 29.29 -7.79 7.39
N ALA A 346 29.93 -7.73 8.57
CA ALA A 346 30.77 -8.79 9.10
C ALA A 346 30.10 -9.39 10.34
N VAL A 347 30.01 -10.70 10.40
CA VAL A 347 29.45 -11.43 11.54
C VAL A 347 30.39 -11.32 12.74
N ARG A 348 29.84 -11.00 13.91
CA ARG A 348 30.56 -10.93 15.19
C ARG A 348 29.59 -11.12 16.36
N ALA A 349 30.11 -11.54 17.51
CA ALA A 349 29.35 -11.50 18.75
C ALA A 349 28.93 -10.06 19.09
N GLY A 350 27.73 -9.91 19.66
CA GLY A 350 27.22 -8.59 20.02
C GLY A 350 25.78 -8.61 20.52
N VAL A 351 25.32 -7.45 20.95
CA VAL A 351 23.93 -7.22 21.38
C VAL A 351 23.30 -6.22 20.42
N GLY A 352 22.19 -6.62 19.80
CA GLY A 352 21.37 -5.77 18.94
C GLY A 352 20.05 -5.44 19.61
N HIS A 353 19.61 -4.19 19.48
CA HIS A 353 18.32 -3.73 19.96
C HIS A 353 17.51 -3.17 18.78
N GLY A 354 16.23 -3.53 18.71
CA GLY A 354 15.26 -2.98 17.80
C GLY A 354 14.06 -2.46 18.59
N CYS A 355 13.49 -1.35 18.13
CA CYS A 355 12.24 -0.84 18.66
C CYS A 355 11.53 -0.10 17.53
N THR A 356 10.33 -0.55 17.18
CA THR A 356 9.47 0.12 16.20
C THR A 356 8.11 0.40 16.83
N GLU A 357 7.36 1.32 16.25
CA GLU A 357 5.96 1.52 16.61
C GLU A 357 5.07 0.63 15.74
N ALA A 358 4.77 -0.57 16.23
CA ALA A 358 3.72 -1.38 15.63
C ALA A 358 2.36 -0.66 15.77
N PRO A 359 1.32 -1.06 15.00
CA PRO A 359 0.01 -0.39 15.07
C PRO A 359 -0.56 -0.26 16.49
N ARG A 360 -0.24 -1.21 17.38
CA ARG A 360 -0.72 -1.32 18.77
C ARG A 360 0.21 -0.68 19.80
N GLY A 361 1.37 -0.15 19.40
CA GLY A 361 2.37 0.50 20.26
C GLY A 361 3.78 0.02 20.00
N ILE A 362 4.71 0.40 20.87
CA ILE A 362 6.13 0.03 20.72
C ILE A 362 6.30 -1.50 20.76
N LEU A 363 7.04 -2.04 19.80
CA LEU A 363 7.50 -3.42 19.75
C LEU A 363 9.00 -3.41 19.99
N TYR A 364 9.41 -3.83 21.19
CA TYR A 364 10.82 -3.90 21.54
C TYR A 364 11.38 -5.31 21.37
N HIS A 365 12.63 -5.40 20.92
CA HIS A 365 13.32 -6.65 20.73
C HIS A 365 14.82 -6.50 20.95
N ARG A 366 15.43 -7.49 21.61
CA ARG A 366 16.87 -7.59 21.83
C ARG A 366 17.36 -8.97 21.43
N TYR A 367 18.46 -9.02 20.70
CA TYR A 367 19.16 -10.26 20.35
C TYR A 367 20.61 -10.20 20.84
N VAL A 368 21.06 -11.28 21.47
CA VAL A 368 22.47 -11.53 21.78
C VAL A 368 22.98 -12.56 20.78
N LEU A 369 24.03 -12.24 20.04
CA LEU A 369 24.64 -13.11 19.04
C LEU A 369 26.02 -13.60 19.48
N ASP A 370 26.39 -14.81 19.08
CA ASP A 370 27.75 -15.34 19.22
C ASP A 370 28.65 -14.95 18.01
N ASP A 371 29.92 -15.40 18.03
CA ASP A 371 30.88 -15.10 16.96
C ASP A 371 30.54 -15.74 15.60
N ASN A 372 29.63 -16.71 15.57
CA ASN A 372 29.11 -17.33 14.35
C ASN A 372 27.81 -16.65 13.87
N GLY A 373 27.31 -15.64 14.59
CA GLY A 373 26.06 -14.95 14.27
C GLY A 373 24.81 -15.72 14.70
N LEU A 374 24.94 -16.71 15.59
CA LEU A 374 23.82 -17.46 16.13
C LEU A 374 23.22 -16.74 17.33
N ILE A 375 21.89 -16.79 17.46
CA ILE A 375 21.16 -16.17 18.57
C ILE A 375 21.40 -16.99 19.85
N VAL A 376 22.04 -16.37 20.84
CA VAL A 376 22.26 -16.89 22.19
C VAL A 376 21.08 -16.58 23.10
N SER A 377 20.48 -15.39 22.94
CA SER A 377 19.32 -14.95 23.71
C SER A 377 18.49 -13.99 22.88
N ALA A 378 17.17 -14.12 22.98
CA ALA A 378 16.21 -13.18 22.43
C ALA A 378 15.29 -12.68 23.56
N ARG A 379 14.98 -11.39 23.55
CA ARG A 379 13.85 -10.81 24.30
C ARG A 379 12.96 -10.09 23.31
N ILE A 380 11.65 -10.29 23.42
CA ILE A 380 10.64 -9.60 22.64
C ILE A 380 9.58 -9.11 23.62
N THR A 381 9.32 -7.80 23.62
CA THR A 381 8.32 -7.16 24.47
C THR A 381 7.26 -6.56 23.55
N PRO A 382 6.14 -7.26 23.31
CA PRO A 382 5.12 -6.86 22.35
C PRO A 382 4.22 -5.74 22.91
N PRO A 383 3.57 -4.94 22.05
CA PRO A 383 2.80 -3.78 22.49
C PRO A 383 1.62 -4.13 23.43
N THR A 384 0.88 -5.19 23.12
CA THR A 384 -0.30 -5.58 23.90
C THR A 384 0.08 -6.05 25.31
N ALA A 385 1.23 -6.71 25.51
CA ALA A 385 1.71 -7.06 26.85
C ALA A 385 2.06 -5.80 27.68
N GLN A 386 2.56 -4.76 27.01
CA GLN A 386 2.86 -3.51 27.68
C GLN A 386 1.61 -2.75 28.13
N ASN A 387 0.55 -2.80 27.32
CA ASN A 387 -0.73 -2.21 27.66
C ASN A 387 -1.56 -3.04 28.65
N GLN A 388 -1.22 -4.29 28.94
CA GLN A 388 -2.05 -5.20 29.75
C GLN A 388 -2.40 -4.61 31.14
N ALA A 389 -1.41 -4.04 31.84
CA ALA A 389 -1.63 -3.41 33.14
C ALA A 389 -2.58 -2.20 33.06
N THR A 390 -2.51 -1.44 31.97
CA THR A 390 -3.34 -0.26 31.72
C THR A 390 -4.75 -0.66 31.31
N ILE A 391 -4.90 -1.70 30.48
CA ILE A 391 -6.21 -2.28 30.12
C ILE A 391 -6.98 -2.72 31.37
N GLU A 392 -6.32 -3.43 32.29
CA GLU A 392 -6.95 -3.88 33.54
C GLU A 392 -7.32 -2.71 34.48
N ALA A 393 -6.44 -1.72 34.58
CA ALA A 393 -6.69 -0.51 35.38
C ALA A 393 -7.90 0.27 34.85
N ASP A 394 -7.96 0.49 33.53
CA ASP A 394 -9.06 1.18 32.87
C ASP A 394 -10.36 0.40 32.95
N LEU A 395 -10.30 -0.93 32.76
CA LEU A 395 -11.48 -1.78 32.90
C LEU A 395 -12.06 -1.66 34.31
N ARG A 396 -11.21 -1.69 35.36
CA ARG A 396 -11.66 -1.48 36.74
C ARG A 396 -12.27 -0.08 36.92
N ALA A 397 -11.56 0.98 36.51
CA ALA A 397 -12.02 2.36 36.66
C ALA A 397 -13.34 2.64 35.90
N PHE A 398 -13.52 2.01 34.74
CA PHE A 398 -14.72 2.16 33.93
C PHE A 398 -15.90 1.36 34.51
N VAL A 399 -15.65 0.15 35.02
CA VAL A 399 -16.68 -0.77 35.51
C VAL A 399 -17.17 -0.44 36.92
N GLU A 400 -16.30 0.00 37.82
CA GLU A 400 -16.65 0.31 39.22
C GLU A 400 -17.92 1.18 39.39
N PRO A 401 -18.09 2.31 38.68
CA PRO A 401 -19.32 3.11 38.78
C PRO A 401 -20.53 2.47 38.08
N ARG A 402 -20.33 1.39 37.31
CA ARG A 402 -21.32 0.76 36.42
C ARG A 402 -21.72 -0.66 36.83
N VAL A 403 -21.24 -1.14 37.98
CA VAL A 403 -21.55 -2.49 38.50
C VAL A 403 -23.04 -2.77 38.73
N HIS A 404 -23.87 -1.72 38.75
CA HIS A 404 -25.32 -1.81 38.89
C HIS A 404 -26.04 -2.15 37.58
N LEU A 405 -25.36 -2.07 36.43
CA LEU A 405 -25.95 -2.36 35.13
C LEU A 405 -26.24 -3.86 34.97
N PRO A 406 -27.23 -4.23 34.13
CA PRO A 406 -27.47 -5.63 33.76
C PRO A 406 -26.22 -6.29 33.17
N LEU A 407 -26.01 -7.58 33.46
CA LEU A 407 -24.80 -8.31 33.07
C LEU A 407 -24.46 -8.17 31.58
N ASN A 408 -25.45 -8.29 30.69
CA ASN A 408 -25.22 -8.21 29.24
C ASN A 408 -24.76 -6.81 28.80
N GLU A 409 -25.34 -5.77 29.41
CA GLU A 409 -24.96 -4.37 29.12
C GLU A 409 -23.56 -4.08 29.64
N LEU A 410 -23.26 -4.50 30.88
CA LEU A 410 -21.93 -4.33 31.46
C LEU A 410 -20.87 -5.12 30.67
N THR A 411 -21.18 -6.34 30.24
CA THR A 411 -20.28 -7.16 29.41
C THR A 411 -19.94 -6.43 28.11
N TRP A 412 -20.95 -5.91 27.40
CA TRP A 412 -20.73 -5.16 26.16
C TRP A 412 -19.85 -3.92 26.38
N GLN A 413 -20.11 -3.15 27.44
CA GLN A 413 -19.34 -1.98 27.82
C GLN A 413 -17.89 -2.32 28.21
N CYS A 414 -17.67 -3.42 28.95
CA CYS A 414 -16.33 -3.94 29.26
C CYS A 414 -15.54 -4.28 27.99
N GLU A 415 -16.18 -4.96 27.04
CA GLU A 415 -15.51 -5.32 25.80
C GLU A 415 -15.17 -4.10 24.94
N GLN A 416 -16.02 -3.06 24.94
CA GLN A 416 -15.70 -1.78 24.27
C GLN A 416 -14.48 -1.11 24.90
N ALA A 417 -14.43 -1.03 26.24
CA ALA A 417 -13.28 -0.47 26.96
C ALA A 417 -11.97 -1.18 26.58
N ILE A 418 -12.01 -2.51 26.45
CA ILE A 418 -10.85 -3.31 26.02
C ILE A 418 -10.49 -3.06 24.54
N ARG A 419 -11.49 -3.00 23.64
CA ARG A 419 -11.27 -2.83 22.18
C ARG A 419 -10.67 -1.48 21.79
N ASN A 420 -10.73 -0.50 22.67
CA ASN A 420 -10.04 0.79 22.48
C ASN A 420 -8.52 0.64 22.34
N TYR A 421 -7.95 -0.43 22.88
CA TYR A 421 -6.52 -0.74 22.79
C TYR A 421 -6.13 -1.55 21.55
N ASP A 422 -7.12 -2.01 20.75
CA ASP A 422 -6.89 -2.98 19.66
C ASP A 422 -6.00 -4.16 20.09
N PRO A 423 -6.32 -4.88 21.19
CA PRO A 423 -5.39 -5.86 21.74
C PRO A 423 -5.21 -7.06 20.79
N CYS A 424 -3.95 -7.39 20.45
CA CYS A 424 -3.60 -8.65 19.82
C CYS A 424 -3.17 -9.65 20.91
N ILE A 425 -4.11 -10.43 21.43
CA ILE A 425 -3.84 -11.36 22.53
C ILE A 425 -2.84 -12.46 22.12
N SER A 426 -2.91 -12.96 20.88
CA SER A 426 -1.92 -13.92 20.38
C SER A 426 -0.50 -13.34 20.31
N CYS A 427 -0.38 -12.03 20.07
CA CYS A 427 0.90 -11.33 20.04
C CYS A 427 1.44 -11.06 21.45
N SER A 428 0.57 -11.00 22.47
CA SER A 428 0.98 -10.66 23.85
C SER A 428 1.44 -11.85 24.67
N THR A 429 1.14 -13.07 24.20
CA THR A 429 1.56 -14.31 24.82
C THR A 429 2.74 -14.91 24.06
N HIS A 430 3.93 -14.90 24.67
CA HIS A 430 5.07 -15.66 24.19
C HIS A 430 5.38 -16.74 25.24
N PHE A 431 5.36 -18.01 24.81
CA PHE A 431 5.61 -19.18 25.65
C PHE A 431 7.10 -19.48 25.79
#